data_AF-A0A944B904-F1
#
_entry.id   AF-A0A944B904-F1
#
_cell.length_a   1.000
_cell.length_b   1.000
_cell.length_c   1.000
_cell.angle_alpha   90.00
_cell.angle_beta   90.00
_cell.angle_gamma   90.00
#
_symmetry.space_group_name_H-M   'P 1'
#
loop_
_entity.id
_entity.type
_entity.pdbx_description
1 polymer ?
#
loop_
_entity_poly.entity_id
_entity_poly.type
_entity_poly.pdbx_seq_one_letter_code
_entity_poly.pdbx_strand_id
1 'polypeptide(L)'
;MNTYRYTPEKIVDEKLCFSIPLYQRLFSWGEEQVIGLLYDLKNHFEPSHDDGTPYYLGMLSCIKSGNHYDLIDGQQRFTVMILVAIVLRHYYQKWSNFLDDGKRLRFISRTKDNEYLAAVINGQAEVID
;
A
#
# COMPACT_ATOMS: atom_id res chain seq x y z
N MET A 1 21.92 -6.24 -6.56
CA MET A 1 20.56 -5.94 -6.10
C MET A 1 20.35 -4.46 -6.33
N ASN A 2 19.46 -4.05 -7.24
CA ASN A 2 19.29 -2.62 -7.54
C ASN A 2 18.30 -2.02 -6.55
N THR A 3 18.78 -1.08 -5.73
CA THR A 3 17.95 -0.37 -4.75
C THR A 3 17.48 0.94 -5.37
N TYR A 4 16.18 1.03 -5.62
CA TYR A 4 15.55 2.24 -6.13
C TYR A 4 14.65 2.86 -5.05
N ARG A 5 14.55 4.19 -5.05
CA ARG A 5 13.64 4.93 -4.17
C ARG A 5 12.34 5.21 -4.91
N TYR A 6 11.25 4.69 -4.39
CA TYR A 6 9.91 4.87 -4.92
C TYR A 6 9.06 5.68 -3.95
N THR A 7 8.28 6.60 -4.52
CA THR A 7 7.16 7.28 -3.86
C THR A 7 5.86 6.72 -4.47
N PRO A 8 4.69 6.93 -3.82
CA PRO A 8 3.41 6.62 -4.43
C PRO A 8 3.25 7.25 -5.82
N GLU A 9 3.73 8.48 -6.00
CA GLU A 9 3.72 9.18 -7.29
C GLU A 9 4.55 8.44 -8.37
N LYS A 10 5.81 8.08 -8.08
CA LYS A 10 6.62 7.31 -9.03
C LYS A 10 6.01 5.95 -9.37
N ILE A 11 5.40 5.30 -8.39
CA ILE A 11 4.69 4.03 -8.58
C ILE A 11 3.52 4.20 -9.56
N VAL A 12 2.83 5.34 -9.52
CA VAL A 12 1.80 5.71 -10.51
C VAL A 12 2.40 5.96 -11.88
N ASP A 13 3.42 6.80 -11.98
CA ASP A 13 4.04 7.19 -13.25
C ASP A 13 4.59 6.00 -14.02
N GLU A 14 5.24 5.07 -13.31
CA GLU A 14 5.81 3.85 -13.87
C GLU A 14 4.78 2.70 -13.99
N LYS A 15 3.53 2.92 -13.59
CA LYS A 15 2.42 1.96 -13.66
C LYS A 15 2.73 0.61 -12.99
N LEU A 16 3.45 0.65 -11.87
CA LEU A 16 3.95 -0.55 -11.19
C LEU A 16 2.83 -1.28 -10.42
N CYS A 17 2.46 -2.47 -10.85
CA CYS A 17 1.50 -3.31 -10.12
C CYS A 17 2.22 -4.37 -9.28
N PHE A 18 1.64 -4.72 -8.13
CA PHE A 18 2.23 -5.67 -7.19
C PHE A 18 1.30 -6.86 -6.94
N SER A 19 1.89 -8.00 -6.62
CA SER A 19 1.16 -9.17 -6.13
C SER A 19 1.75 -9.67 -4.81
N ILE A 20 0.91 -10.29 -3.99
CA ILE A 20 1.31 -11.11 -2.85
C ILE A 20 1.09 -12.57 -3.25
N PRO A 21 2.17 -13.33 -3.54
CA PRO A 21 2.08 -14.73 -3.92
C PRO A 21 1.50 -15.64 -2.84
N LEU A 22 1.01 -16.82 -3.22
CA LEU A 22 0.40 -17.77 -2.30
C LEU A 22 1.34 -18.21 -1.17
N TYR A 23 2.64 -18.35 -1.46
CA TYR A 23 3.66 -18.77 -0.49
C TYR A 23 4.01 -17.70 0.55
N GLN A 24 3.53 -16.46 0.38
CA GLN A 24 3.70 -15.41 1.35
C GLN A 24 2.67 -15.50 2.48
N ARG A 25 3.06 -15.06 3.69
CA ARG A 25 2.15 -15.07 4.84
C ARG A 25 0.90 -14.21 4.61
N LEU A 26 -0.18 -14.51 5.34
CA LEU A 26 -1.38 -13.68 5.35
C LEU A 26 -1.09 -12.31 5.98
N PHE A 27 -1.97 -11.33 5.75
CA PHE A 27 -1.91 -10.09 6.52
C PHE A 27 -2.08 -10.43 8.00
N SER A 28 -1.15 -9.96 8.83
CA SER A 28 -1.07 -10.35 10.23
C SER A 28 -0.75 -9.18 11.14
N TRP A 29 -0.73 -7.95 10.61
CA TRP A 29 -0.58 -6.78 11.45
C TRP A 29 -1.86 -6.56 12.24
N GLY A 30 -1.72 -6.51 13.56
CA GLY A 30 -2.78 -6.11 14.48
C GLY A 30 -2.81 -4.59 14.64
N GLU A 31 -3.77 -4.15 15.46
CA GLU A 31 -4.02 -2.73 15.73
C GLU A 31 -2.76 -1.98 16.17
N GLU A 32 -1.99 -2.52 17.12
CA GLU A 32 -0.76 -1.87 17.64
C GLU A 32 0.23 -1.50 16.52
N GLN A 33 0.44 -2.41 15.57
CA GLN A 33 1.41 -2.20 14.48
C GLN A 33 0.90 -1.20 13.45
N VAL A 34 -0.41 -1.24 13.15
CA VAL A 34 -1.05 -0.28 12.26
C VAL A 34 -1.02 1.12 12.88
N ILE A 35 -1.44 1.23 14.14
CA ILE A 35 -1.43 2.47 14.91
C ILE A 35 -0.02 3.03 15.02
N GLY A 36 0.99 2.20 15.30
CA GLY A 36 2.39 2.62 15.34
C GLY A 36 2.82 3.28 14.04
N LEU A 37 2.54 2.65 12.89
CA LEU A 37 2.85 3.24 11.59
C LEU A 37 2.10 4.57 11.34
N LEU A 38 0.82 4.64 11.72
CA LEU A 38 0.05 5.88 11.56
C LEU A 38 0.59 7.02 12.42
N TYR A 39 1.01 6.74 13.66
CA TYR A 39 1.66 7.72 14.52
C TYR A 39 3.00 8.18 13.96
N ASP A 40 3.82 7.26 13.45
CA ASP A 40 5.11 7.62 12.83
C ASP A 40 4.90 8.56 11.64
N LEU A 41 3.94 8.25 10.76
CA LEU A 41 3.58 9.11 9.63
C LEU A 41 3.07 10.48 10.12
N LYS A 42 2.16 10.50 11.10
CA LYS A 42 1.61 11.73 11.66
C LYS A 42 2.72 12.62 12.25
N ASN A 43 3.61 12.03 13.04
CA ASN A 43 4.67 12.77 13.73
C ASN A 43 5.70 13.30 12.73
N HIS A 44 6.05 12.52 11.70
CA HIS A 44 6.99 12.93 10.66
C HIS A 44 6.47 14.10 9.82
N PHE A 45 5.19 14.08 9.44
CA PHE A 45 4.57 15.13 8.61
C PHE A 45 3.91 16.24 9.44
N GLU A 46 4.14 16.30 10.75
CA GLU A 46 3.63 17.39 11.59
C GLU A 46 4.40 18.68 11.26
N PRO A 47 3.74 19.84 11.05
CA PRO A 47 4.41 21.06 10.60
C PRO A 47 5.54 21.56 11.51
N SER A 48 5.53 21.20 12.79
CA SER A 48 6.61 21.52 13.74
C SER A 48 7.86 20.66 13.56
N HIS A 49 7.74 19.52 12.88
CA HIS A 49 8.78 18.52 12.67
C HIS A 49 9.15 18.35 11.18
N ASP A 50 8.33 18.86 10.26
CA ASP A 50 8.54 18.76 8.82
C ASP A 50 9.77 19.59 8.37
N ASP A 51 10.89 18.90 8.16
CA ASP A 51 12.12 19.43 7.59
C ASP A 51 12.18 19.26 6.06
N GLY A 52 11.07 18.86 5.44
CA GLY A 52 10.96 18.57 4.00
C GLY A 52 11.58 17.23 3.59
N THR A 53 12.05 16.42 4.55
CA THR A 53 12.61 15.10 4.22
C THR A 53 11.50 14.05 4.01
N PRO A 54 11.63 13.16 3.02
CA PRO A 54 10.66 12.06 2.85
C PRO A 54 10.73 11.05 3.99
N TYR A 55 9.58 10.63 4.53
CA TYR A 55 9.50 9.51 5.45
C TYR A 55 9.90 8.20 4.76
N TYR A 56 10.81 7.43 5.37
CA TYR A 56 11.23 6.14 4.86
C TYR A 56 10.39 5.01 5.46
N LEU A 57 9.38 4.55 4.70
CA LEU A 57 8.52 3.41 5.07
C LEU A 57 9.26 2.05 5.09
N GLY A 58 10.50 2.04 4.60
CA GLY A 58 11.38 0.88 4.57
C GLY A 58 11.37 0.12 3.24
N MET A 59 12.22 -0.92 3.17
CA MET A 59 12.49 -1.64 1.93
C MET A 59 11.31 -2.55 1.53
N LEU A 60 10.94 -2.52 0.26
CA LEU A 60 10.07 -3.51 -0.39
C LEU A 60 10.95 -4.40 -1.28
N SER A 61 11.03 -5.70 -0.94
CA SER A 61 11.74 -6.67 -1.78
C SER A 61 10.74 -7.32 -2.71
N CYS A 62 11.03 -7.31 -4.00
CA CYS A 62 10.13 -7.87 -5.00
C CYS A 62 10.89 -8.58 -6.12
N ILE A 63 10.19 -9.48 -6.81
CA ILE A 63 10.67 -10.17 -8.01
C ILE A 63 9.77 -9.76 -9.17
N LYS A 64 10.37 -9.37 -10.29
CA LYS A 64 9.62 -9.04 -11.50
C LYS A 64 8.96 -10.31 -12.06
N SER A 65 7.64 -10.28 -12.25
CA SER A 65 6.81 -11.37 -12.74
C SER A 65 5.98 -10.86 -13.93
N GLY A 66 6.55 -10.96 -15.14
CA GLY A 66 5.97 -10.37 -16.36
C GLY A 66 5.77 -8.85 -16.22
N ASN A 67 4.51 -8.43 -16.17
CA ASN A 67 4.09 -7.02 -16.09
C ASN A 67 3.80 -6.53 -14.65
N HIS A 68 4.12 -7.32 -13.64
CA HIS A 68 3.92 -6.95 -12.23
C HIS A 68 5.10 -7.42 -11.38
N TYR A 69 5.06 -7.11 -10.09
CA TYR A 69 6.10 -7.44 -9.12
C TYR A 69 5.54 -8.26 -7.97
N ASP A 70 6.09 -9.44 -7.76
CA ASP A 70 5.75 -10.31 -6.64
C ASP A 70 6.48 -9.83 -5.39
N LEU A 71 5.74 -9.43 -4.37
CA LEU A 71 6.29 -8.99 -3.09
C LEU A 71 6.85 -10.19 -2.32
N ILE A 72 8.12 -10.08 -1.94
CA ILE A 72 8.84 -11.07 -1.14
C ILE A 72 8.97 -10.63 0.32
N ASP A 73 9.15 -9.32 0.54
CA ASP A 73 9.17 -8.70 1.86
C ASP A 73 8.60 -7.28 1.80
N GLY A 74 8.12 -6.78 2.94
CA GLY A 74 7.45 -5.49 3.08
C GLY A 74 5.96 -5.51 2.75
N GLN A 75 5.39 -6.69 2.49
CA GLN A 75 3.99 -6.85 2.12
C GLN A 75 3.00 -6.27 3.15
N GLN A 76 3.27 -6.38 4.47
CA GLN A 76 2.35 -5.90 5.50
C GLN A 76 2.26 -4.36 5.44
N ARG A 77 3.42 -3.70 5.37
CA ARG A 77 3.55 -2.25 5.21
C ARG A 77 2.89 -1.76 3.92
N PHE A 78 3.11 -2.48 2.81
CA PHE A 78 2.51 -2.13 1.54
C PHE A 78 0.98 -2.29 1.58
N THR A 79 0.46 -3.35 2.20
CA THR A 79 -0.99 -3.51 2.41
C THR A 79 -1.57 -2.37 3.26
N VAL A 80 -0.92 -1.98 4.37
CA VAL A 80 -1.38 -0.82 5.15
C VAL A 80 -1.32 0.47 4.33
N MET A 81 -0.30 0.66 3.51
CA MET A 81 -0.23 1.82 2.61
C MET A 81 -1.39 1.86 1.61
N ILE A 82 -1.86 0.70 1.11
CA ILE A 82 -3.07 0.62 0.28
C ILE A 82 -4.30 1.05 1.10
N LEU A 83 -4.45 0.56 2.33
CA LEU A 83 -5.57 0.94 3.21
C LEU A 83 -5.58 2.43 3.54
N VAL A 84 -4.41 2.99 3.86
CA VAL A 84 -4.23 4.43 4.09
C VAL A 84 -4.59 5.22 2.82
N ALA A 85 -4.18 4.77 1.63
CA ALA A 85 -4.53 5.43 0.38
C ALA A 85 -6.05 5.44 0.11
N ILE A 86 -6.78 4.38 0.51
CA ILE A 86 -8.25 4.33 0.45
C ILE A 86 -8.85 5.47 1.28
N VAL A 87 -8.35 5.70 2.48
CA VAL A 87 -8.83 6.81 3.33
C VAL A 87 -8.38 8.16 2.78
N LEU A 88 -7.11 8.29 2.40
CA LEU A 88 -6.53 9.56 1.95
C LEU A 88 -7.14 10.09 0.65
N ARG A 89 -7.69 9.23 -0.22
CA ARG A 89 -8.40 9.69 -1.43
C ARG A 89 -9.58 10.60 -1.15
N HIS A 90 -10.22 10.46 0.02
CA HIS A 90 -11.34 11.30 0.43
C HIS A 90 -10.89 12.75 0.68
N TYR A 91 -9.62 12.93 1.06
CA TYR A 91 -9.00 14.23 1.32
C TYR A 91 -8.21 14.74 0.10
N TYR A 92 -7.62 13.84 -0.68
CA TYR A 92 -6.83 14.18 -1.86
C TYR A 92 -6.97 13.14 -2.97
N GLN A 93 -7.76 13.48 -3.99
CA GLN A 93 -8.18 12.58 -5.07
C GLN A 93 -7.03 11.92 -5.86
N LYS A 94 -5.80 12.47 -5.85
CA LYS A 94 -4.65 11.82 -6.52
C LYS A 94 -4.33 10.44 -5.97
N TRP A 95 -4.71 10.13 -4.72
CA TRP A 95 -4.56 8.78 -4.17
C TRP A 95 -5.39 7.72 -4.92
N SER A 96 -6.45 8.11 -5.62
CA SER A 96 -7.19 7.20 -6.52
C SER A 96 -6.30 6.66 -7.64
N ASN A 97 -5.38 7.46 -8.18
CA ASN A 97 -4.42 7.01 -9.18
C ASN A 97 -3.44 5.97 -8.62
N PHE A 98 -3.07 6.12 -7.34
CA PHE A 98 -2.24 5.13 -6.65
C PHE A 98 -3.01 3.82 -6.45
N LEU A 99 -4.29 3.86 -6.12
CA LEU A 99 -5.12 2.66 -5.96
C LEU A 99 -5.37 1.91 -7.30
N ASP A 100 -5.39 2.64 -8.41
CA ASP A 100 -5.55 2.10 -9.78
C ASP A 100 -6.76 1.15 -9.91
N ASP A 101 -7.92 1.60 -9.43
CA ASP A 101 -9.17 0.82 -9.38
C ASP A 101 -9.01 -0.57 -8.72
N GLY A 102 -8.10 -0.69 -7.75
CA GLY A 102 -7.80 -1.95 -7.06
C GLY A 102 -6.80 -2.86 -7.77
N LYS A 103 -6.20 -2.41 -8.89
CA LYS A 103 -5.18 -3.20 -9.61
C LYS A 103 -3.80 -3.10 -8.97
N ARG A 104 -3.55 -2.08 -8.12
CA ARG A 104 -2.23 -1.81 -7.54
C ARG A 104 -1.66 -2.98 -6.74
N LEU A 105 -2.52 -3.68 -5.98
CA LEU A 105 -2.14 -4.82 -5.16
C LEU A 105 -3.13 -5.96 -5.38
N ARG A 106 -2.60 -7.15 -5.69
CA ARG A 106 -3.41 -8.37 -5.85
C ARG A 106 -2.89 -9.49 -4.97
N PHE A 107 -3.79 -10.29 -4.43
CA PHE A 107 -3.47 -11.49 -3.66
C PHE A 107 -3.65 -12.74 -4.53
N ILE A 108 -2.57 -13.45 -4.81
CA ILE A 108 -2.61 -14.63 -5.68
C ILE A 108 -3.35 -15.77 -4.97
N SER A 109 -4.34 -16.35 -5.66
CA SER A 109 -5.21 -17.43 -5.16
C SER A 109 -6.05 -17.06 -3.92
N ARG A 110 -6.23 -15.76 -3.64
CA ARG A 110 -7.10 -15.26 -2.57
C ARG A 110 -8.20 -14.35 -3.16
N THR A 111 -9.09 -14.95 -3.95
CA THR A 111 -10.11 -14.21 -4.71
C THR A 111 -10.99 -13.34 -3.81
N LYS A 112 -11.39 -13.86 -2.64
CA LYS A 112 -12.20 -13.11 -1.67
C LYS A 112 -11.50 -11.84 -1.17
N ASP A 113 -10.19 -11.90 -0.91
CA ASP A 113 -9.42 -10.74 -0.46
C ASP A 113 -9.36 -9.67 -1.56
N ASN A 114 -9.19 -10.09 -2.82
CA ASN A 114 -9.20 -9.19 -3.97
C ASN A 114 -10.57 -8.56 -4.19
N GLU A 115 -11.64 -9.36 -4.14
CA GLU A 115 -13.02 -8.88 -4.29
C GLU A 115 -13.38 -7.89 -3.19
N TYR A 116 -13.05 -8.21 -1.94
CA TYR A 116 -13.28 -7.31 -0.81
C TYR A 116 -12.51 -6.01 -0.96
N LEU A 117 -11.20 -6.08 -1.25
CA LEU A 117 -10.37 -4.88 -1.42
C LEU A 117 -10.87 -4.01 -2.58
N ALA A 118 -11.24 -4.62 -3.71
CA ALA A 118 -11.82 -3.91 -4.83
C ALA A 118 -13.17 -3.27 -4.47
N ALA A 119 -14.04 -3.97 -3.73
CA ALA A 119 -15.32 -3.43 -3.28
C ALA A 119 -15.13 -2.22 -2.36
N VAL A 120 -14.21 -2.29 -1.39
CA VAL A 120 -13.87 -1.15 -0.51
C VAL A 120 -13.29 0.01 -1.33
N ILE A 121 -12.40 -0.27 -2.28
CA ILE A 121 -11.85 0.76 -3.17
C ILE A 121 -12.95 1.40 -4.03
N ASN A 122 -13.92 0.63 -4.50
CA ASN A 122 -14.98 1.18 -5.35
C ASN A 122 -16.16 1.75 -4.55
N GLY A 123 -16.09 1.79 -3.21
CA GLY A 123 -17.17 2.27 -2.35
C GLY A 123 -18.41 1.37 -2.33
N GLN A 124 -18.23 0.09 -2.67
CA GLN A 124 -19.28 -0.93 -2.77
C GLN A 124 -19.35 -1.85 -1.54
N ALA A 125 -18.41 -1.72 -0.61
CA ALA A 125 -18.44 -2.36 0.69
C ALA A 125 -18.28 -1.30 1.79
N GLU A 126 -19.15 -1.35 2.81
CA GLU A 126 -18.99 -0.53 4.01
C GLU A 126 -17.77 -1.02 4.80
N VAL A 127 -16.92 -0.08 5.22
CA VAL A 127 -15.93 -0.35 6.26
C VAL A 127 -16.75 -0.51 7.54
N ILE A 128 -16.86 -1.74 8.04
CA ILE A 128 -17.59 -2.00 9.26
C ILE A 128 -16.77 -1.41 10.41
N ASP A 129 -17.35 -0.42 11.09
CA ASP A 129 -16.79 0.23 12.30
C ASP A 129 -16.67 -0.74 13.49
#